data_AF-A0A482WCR8-F1
#
_entry.id   AF-A0A482WCR8-F1
#
_cell.length_a   1.000
_cell.length_b   1.000
_cell.length_c   1.000
_cell.angle_alpha   90.00
_cell.angle_beta   90.00
_cell.angle_gamma   90.00
#
_symmetry.space_group_name_H-M   'P 1'
#
loop_
_entity.id
_entity.type
_entity.pdbx_description
1 polymer ?
#
loop_
_entity_poly.entity_id
_entity_poly.type
_entity_poly.pdbx_seq_one_letter_code
_entity_poly.pdbx_strand_id
1 'polypeptide(L)'
;MTINNGHDPYLLLCGDKKEHIGYTVDWLKLLLNYINLRSKNAVDERFFFRQERKRCVNQVVEKYTISKVPRELAVVLKLNNIDENTRHAFRRTSATFLANIHNADLLDLKHHGQWKSPTIAKEHI
;
A
#
# COMPACT_ATOMS: atom_id res chain seq x y z
N MET A 1 3.11 -3.77 29.86
CA MET A 1 2.63 -3.36 28.52
C MET A 1 2.87 -4.54 27.60
N THR A 2 1.93 -5.48 27.60
CA THR A 2 2.02 -6.74 26.86
C THR A 2 1.75 -6.45 25.39
N ILE A 3 2.81 -6.49 24.58
CA ILE A 3 2.71 -6.58 23.13
C ILE A 3 2.16 -7.96 22.83
N ASN A 4 0.85 -8.05 22.64
CA ASN A 4 0.20 -9.25 22.15
C ASN A 4 0.81 -9.53 20.77
N ASN A 5 1.52 -10.65 20.67
CA ASN A 5 1.96 -11.26 19.42
C ASN A 5 0.71 -11.69 18.63
N GLY A 6 0.05 -10.72 17.99
CA GLY A 6 -1.05 -10.92 17.05
C GLY A 6 -0.48 -11.44 15.74
N HIS A 7 -0.79 -12.70 15.47
CA HIS A 7 -0.51 -13.38 14.22
C HIS A 7 -1.39 -12.77 13.12
N ASP A 8 -0.97 -11.64 12.53
CA ASP A 8 -1.71 -11.00 11.42
C ASP A 8 -1.09 -11.36 10.07
N PRO A 9 -1.63 -12.33 9.32
CA PRO A 9 -1.17 -12.66 7.98
C PRO A 9 -1.59 -11.56 7.00
N TYR A 10 -0.62 -10.74 6.56
CA TYR A 10 -0.87 -9.78 5.50
C TYR A 10 -1.07 -10.50 4.16
N LEU A 11 -2.26 -10.31 3.58
CA LEU A 11 -2.68 -10.89 2.31
C LEU A 11 -2.32 -9.93 1.16
N LEU A 12 -1.51 -10.36 0.19
CA LEU A 12 -1.49 -9.76 -1.13
C LEU A 12 -2.83 -10.10 -1.80
N LEU A 13 -3.82 -9.21 -1.69
CA LEU A 13 -5.10 -9.35 -2.40
C LEU A 13 -4.85 -9.15 -3.90
N CYS A 14 -4.52 -10.24 -4.58
CA CYS A 14 -4.35 -10.35 -6.01
C CYS A 14 -5.38 -11.38 -6.51
N GLY A 15 -6.44 -10.89 -7.18
CA GLY A 15 -7.39 -11.65 -8.01
C GLY A 15 -7.94 -12.98 -7.47
N ASP A 16 -9.21 -12.99 -7.06
CA ASP A 16 -10.14 -14.15 -6.91
C ASP A 16 -9.68 -15.45 -6.21
N LYS A 17 -8.44 -15.53 -5.72
CA LYS A 17 -7.93 -16.66 -4.94
C LYS A 17 -7.36 -16.13 -3.64
N LYS A 18 -8.12 -16.36 -2.57
CA LYS A 18 -7.75 -16.03 -1.18
C LYS A 18 -6.70 -17.03 -0.69
N GLU A 19 -5.45 -16.88 -1.12
CA GLU A 19 -4.33 -17.66 -0.56
C GLU A 19 -3.65 -16.86 0.56
N HIS A 20 -3.82 -17.31 1.81
CA HIS A 20 -3.15 -16.77 3.00
C HIS A 20 -1.65 -17.08 2.98
N ILE A 21 -0.88 -16.30 2.23
CA ILE A 21 0.58 -16.39 2.25
C ILE A 21 1.09 -15.50 3.38
N GLY A 22 1.26 -16.09 4.57
CA GLY A 22 1.74 -15.40 5.77
C GLY A 22 3.21 -15.02 5.69
N TYR A 23 3.52 -13.86 5.08
CA TYR A 23 4.79 -13.19 5.26
C TYR A 23 4.64 -12.04 6.26
N THR A 24 5.30 -12.16 7.42
CA THR A 24 5.41 -11.04 8.37
C THR A 24 6.38 -10.02 7.80
N VAL A 25 5.86 -9.01 7.11
CA VAL A 25 6.67 -7.89 6.62
C VAL A 25 6.93 -6.95 7.80
N ASP A 26 8.18 -6.89 8.25
CA ASP A 26 8.61 -5.88 9.21
C ASP A 26 8.71 -4.52 8.50
N TRP A 27 7.62 -3.76 8.58
CA TRP A 27 7.50 -2.44 7.97
C TRP A 27 8.53 -1.44 8.50
N LEU A 28 8.90 -1.54 9.78
CA LEU A 28 9.91 -0.66 10.38
C LEU A 28 11.28 -0.96 9.78
N LYS A 29 11.63 -2.24 9.65
CA LYS A 29 12.88 -2.64 8.97
C LYS A 29 12.90 -2.19 7.52
N LEU A 30 11.79 -2.33 6.79
CA LEU A 30 11.70 -1.85 5.40
C LEU A 30 11.88 -0.33 5.31
N LEU A 31 11.23 0.42 6.20
CA LEU A 31 11.36 1.87 6.30
C LEU A 31 12.79 2.30 6.62
N LEU A 32 13.41 1.68 7.62
CA LEU A 32 14.78 1.96 8.04
C LEU A 32 15.78 1.64 6.91
N ASN A 33 15.59 0.52 6.21
CA ASN A 33 16.40 0.18 5.04
C ASN A 33 16.28 1.23 3.95
N TYR A 34 15.06 1.71 3.68
CA TYR A 34 14.84 2.77 2.70
C TYR A 34 15.50 4.09 3.11
N ILE A 35 15.39 4.49 4.38
CA ILE A 35 16.04 5.69 4.92
C ILE A 35 17.57 5.58 4.77
N ASN A 36 18.14 4.41 5.07
CA ASN A 36 19.58 4.17 4.96
C ASN A 36 20.10 4.20 3.51
N LEU A 37 19.26 3.88 2.53
CA LEU A 37 19.59 3.98 1.10
C LEU A 37 19.54 5.41 0.57
N ARG A 38 18.87 6.34 1.28
CA ARG A 38 18.75 7.73 0.86
C ARG A 38 20.11 8.42 0.91
N SER A 39 20.39 9.22 -0.11
CA SER A 39 21.60 10.04 -0.13
C SER A 39 21.57 11.03 1.04
N LYS A 40 22.68 11.13 1.79
CA LYS A 40 22.85 12.14 2.85
C LYS A 40 22.81 13.57 2.29
N ASN A 41 23.09 13.72 1.00
CA ASN A 41 23.08 14.99 0.29
C ASN A 41 21.77 15.18 -0.48
N ALA A 42 20.64 14.70 0.05
CA ALA A 42 19.33 14.89 -0.58
C ALA A 42 19.02 16.39 -0.68
N VAL A 43 18.57 16.82 -1.85
CA VAL A 43 18.30 18.24 -2.16
C VAL A 43 16.89 18.67 -1.71
N ASP A 44 16.02 17.71 -1.38
CA ASP A 44 14.61 17.92 -1.09
C ASP A 44 14.21 17.14 0.18
N GLU A 45 13.24 17.68 0.93
CA GLU A 45 12.70 17.10 2.17
C GLU A 45 11.74 15.94 1.91
N ARG A 46 11.11 15.88 0.72
CA ARG A 46 10.14 14.85 0.33
C ARG A 46 10.67 13.43 0.58
N PHE A 47 9.78 12.52 0.96
CA PHE A 47 10.20 11.20 1.43
C PHE A 47 10.68 10.25 0.30
N PHE A 48 9.98 10.26 -0.84
CA PHE A 48 10.21 9.30 -1.92
C PHE A 48 11.19 9.82 -2.98
N PHE A 49 12.31 9.12 -3.19
CA PHE A 49 13.31 9.41 -4.21
C PHE A 49 13.36 8.29 -5.24
N ARG A 50 13.67 8.64 -6.48
CA ARG A 50 13.80 7.69 -7.58
C ARG A 50 14.93 6.72 -7.25
N GLN A 51 14.61 5.43 -7.30
CA GLN A 51 15.61 4.39 -7.17
C GLN A 51 16.06 3.91 -8.56
N GLU A 52 17.37 3.81 -8.75
CA GLU A 52 17.97 3.34 -9.98
C GLU A 52 19.19 2.47 -9.64
N ARG A 53 19.26 1.27 -10.23
CA ARG A 53 20.36 0.30 -9.99
C ARG A 53 20.69 0.08 -8.50
N LYS A 54 19.65 -0.04 -7.65
CA LYS A 54 19.75 -0.21 -6.19
C LYS A 54 20.36 0.99 -5.43
N ARG A 55 20.34 2.19 -6.02
CA ARG A 55 20.77 3.45 -5.38
C ARG A 55 19.64 4.47 -5.44
N CYS A 56 19.55 5.34 -4.44
CA CYS A 56 18.65 6.49 -4.47
C CYS A 56 19.31 7.64 -5.24
N VAL A 57 18.66 8.07 -6.31
CA VAL A 57 19.03 9.27 -7.07
C VAL A 57 18.35 10.46 -6.41
N ASN A 58 19.00 11.63 -6.39
CA ASN A 58 18.46 12.89 -5.87
C ASN A 58 17.36 13.50 -6.77
N GLN A 59 16.43 12.67 -7.25
CA GLN A 59 15.24 13.08 -7.97
C GLN A 59 14.02 12.58 -7.21
N VAL A 60 13.08 13.47 -6.91
CA VAL A 60 11.89 13.10 -6.15
C VAL A 60 10.93 12.29 -7.02
N VAL A 61 10.29 11.29 -6.42
CA VAL A 61 9.21 10.53 -7.05
C VAL A 61 7.93 11.35 -7.04
N GLU A 62 7.44 11.64 -8.23
CA GLU A 62 6.19 12.38 -8.40
C GLU A 62 4.95 11.49 -8.26
N LYS A 63 3.81 12.13 -7.97
CA LYS A 63 2.51 11.45 -7.81
C LYS A 63 2.14 10.53 -8.98
N TYR A 64 2.53 10.90 -10.20
CA TYR A 64 2.23 10.12 -11.41
C TYR A 64 2.98 8.79 -11.45
N THR A 65 4.20 8.73 -10.91
CA THR A 65 4.98 7.51 -10.85
C THR A 65 4.34 6.52 -9.87
N ILE A 66 4.03 6.97 -8.65
CA ILE A 66 3.36 6.14 -7.63
C ILE A 66 1.99 5.67 -8.14
N SER A 67 1.28 6.53 -8.86
CA SER A 67 -0.04 6.22 -9.45
C SER A 67 -0.02 5.11 -10.50
N LYS A 68 1.13 4.84 -11.14
CA LYS A 68 1.28 3.79 -12.15
C LYS A 68 1.60 2.41 -11.55
N VAL A 69 2.15 2.38 -10.33
CA VAL A 69 2.59 1.13 -9.67
C VAL A 69 1.51 0.04 -9.66
N PRO A 70 0.24 0.31 -9.31
CA PRO A 70 -0.78 -0.75 -9.32
C PRO A 70 -0.97 -1.40 -10.68
N ARG A 71 -0.98 -0.58 -11.75
CA ARG A 71 -1.13 -1.06 -13.12
C ARG A 71 0.08 -1.86 -13.57
N GLU A 72 1.29 -1.38 -13.27
CA GLU A 72 2.53 -2.10 -13.59
C GLU A 72 2.60 -3.45 -12.86
N LEU A 73 2.19 -3.50 -11.59
CA LEU A 73 2.06 -4.75 -10.85
C LEU A 73 1.03 -5.70 -11.49
N ALA A 74 -0.13 -5.19 -11.89
CA ALA A 74 -1.15 -5.99 -12.57
C ALA A 74 -0.65 -6.58 -13.90
N VAL A 75 0.16 -5.85 -14.65
CA VAL A 75 0.81 -6.34 -15.89
C VAL A 75 1.81 -7.45 -15.56
N VAL A 76 2.69 -7.25 -14.57
CA VAL A 76 3.69 -8.25 -14.16
C VAL A 76 3.02 -9.53 -13.65
N LEU A 77 1.94 -9.39 -12.89
CA LEU A 77 1.14 -10.49 -12.35
C LEU A 77 0.17 -11.10 -13.37
N LYS A 78 0.11 -10.55 -14.60
CA LYS A 78 -0.77 -11.01 -15.69
C LYS A 78 -2.24 -11.09 -15.29
N LEU A 79 -2.73 -10.05 -14.61
CA LEU A 79 -4.15 -9.96 -14.26
C LEU A 79 -5.01 -9.66 -15.47
N ASN A 80 -6.26 -10.14 -15.45
CA ASN A 80 -7.20 -9.91 -16.55
C ASN A 80 -7.76 -8.47 -16.57
N ASN A 81 -7.76 -7.79 -15.42
CA ASN A 81 -8.36 -6.47 -15.23
C ASN A 81 -7.30 -5.37 -14.99
N ILE A 82 -6.29 -5.31 -15.85
CA ILE A 82 -5.18 -4.33 -15.73
C ILE A 82 -5.70 -2.89 -15.66
N ASP A 83 -6.72 -2.55 -16.45
CA ASP A 83 -7.22 -1.17 -16.54
C ASP A 83 -8.04 -0.74 -15.33
N GLU A 84 -8.55 -1.69 -14.53
CA GLU A 84 -9.21 -1.41 -13.26
C GLU A 84 -8.21 -1.06 -12.15
N ASN A 85 -6.94 -1.41 -12.32
CA ASN A 85 -5.85 -1.11 -11.39
C ASN A 85 -5.35 0.33 -11.55
N THR A 86 -6.22 1.27 -11.20
CA THR A 86 -5.95 2.70 -11.24
C THR A 86 -5.11 3.16 -10.03
N ARG A 87 -4.77 4.45 -10.00
CA ARG A 87 -4.10 5.11 -8.87
C ARG A 87 -4.80 4.97 -7.52
N HIS A 88 -6.09 4.61 -7.52
CA HIS A 88 -6.90 4.41 -6.31
C HIS A 88 -6.93 2.95 -5.84
N ALA A 89 -6.27 2.03 -6.56
CA ALA A 89 -6.25 0.61 -6.24
C ALA A 89 -5.78 0.36 -4.80
N PHE A 90 -4.63 0.91 -4.38
CA PHE A 90 -4.13 0.71 -3.01
C PHE A 90 -5.10 1.17 -1.93
N ARG A 91 -5.79 2.32 -2.14
CA ARG A 91 -6.76 2.83 -1.18
C ARG A 91 -8.01 1.94 -1.11
N ARG A 92 -8.51 1.45 -2.25
CA ARG A 92 -9.63 0.49 -2.29
C ARG A 92 -9.24 -0.83 -1.64
N THR A 93 -8.11 -1.42 -2.03
CA THR A 93 -7.63 -2.68 -1.44
C THR A 93 -7.46 -2.58 0.06
N SER A 94 -6.93 -1.46 0.57
CA SER A 94 -6.80 -1.22 2.00
C SER A 94 -8.16 -1.11 2.71
N ALA A 95 -9.15 -0.46 2.08
CA ALA A 95 -10.51 -0.36 2.58
C ALA A 95 -11.22 -1.72 2.62
N THR A 96 -11.17 -2.46 1.52
CA THR A 96 -11.71 -3.83 1.40
C THR A 96 -11.06 -4.76 2.39
N PHE A 97 -9.74 -4.65 2.63
CA PHE A 97 -9.02 -5.43 3.62
C PHE A 97 -9.53 -5.15 5.04
N LEU A 98 -9.65 -3.88 5.41
CA LEU A 98 -10.16 -3.47 6.72
C LEU A 98 -11.59 -3.96 6.97
N ALA A 99 -12.47 -3.83 5.98
CA ALA A 99 -13.86 -4.24 6.12
C ALA A 99 -14.06 -5.76 6.09
N ASN A 100 -13.43 -6.47 5.15
CA ASN A 100 -13.71 -7.89 4.93
C ASN A 100 -12.86 -8.83 5.79
N ILE A 101 -11.66 -8.40 6.20
CA ILE A 101 -10.73 -9.27 6.96
C ILE A 101 -10.79 -8.92 8.45
N HIS A 102 -10.73 -7.64 8.79
CA HIS A 102 -10.79 -7.20 10.19
C HIS A 102 -12.23 -6.97 10.68
N ASN A 103 -13.25 -7.17 9.83
CA ASN A 103 -14.67 -6.96 10.17
C ASN A 103 -14.94 -5.58 10.79
N ALA A 104 -14.21 -4.56 10.34
CA ALA A 104 -14.31 -3.21 10.86
C ALA A 104 -15.65 -2.55 10.49
N ASP A 105 -16.17 -1.68 11.35
CA ASP A 105 -17.44 -0.99 11.12
C ASP A 105 -17.28 0.17 10.12
N LEU A 106 -18.41 0.67 9.61
CA LEU A 106 -18.46 1.78 8.66
C LEU A 106 -17.82 3.06 9.21
N LEU A 107 -17.82 3.26 10.53
CA LEU A 107 -17.15 4.39 11.16
C LEU A 107 -15.63 4.25 11.14
N ASP A 108 -15.11 3.05 11.40
CA ASP A 108 -13.69 2.74 11.31
C ASP A 108 -13.19 2.93 9.88
N LEU A 109 -13.99 2.46 8.93
CA LEU A 109 -13.72 2.64 7.51
C LEU A 109 -13.69 4.13 7.13
N LYS A 110 -14.69 4.91 7.57
CA LYS A 110 -14.72 6.37 7.36
C LYS A 110 -13.45 7.03 7.86
N HIS A 111 -13.01 6.69 9.08
CA HIS A 111 -11.79 7.25 9.67
C HIS A 111 -10.54 6.81 8.91
N HIS A 112 -10.44 5.52 8.56
CA HIS A 112 -9.32 4.94 7.82
C HIS A 112 -9.08 5.63 6.47
N GLY A 113 -10.14 5.80 5.68
CA GLY A 113 -10.04 6.45 4.37
C GLY A 113 -10.21 7.97 4.40
N GLN A 114 -10.43 8.57 5.58
CA GLN A 114 -10.77 9.99 5.76
C GLN A 114 -11.93 10.45 4.87
N TRP A 115 -12.97 9.62 4.76
CA TRP A 115 -14.15 9.95 3.96
C TRP A 115 -15.10 10.89 4.70
N LYS A 116 -15.77 11.75 3.92
CA LYS A 116 -16.74 12.72 4.47
C LYS A 116 -17.93 12.03 5.13
N SER A 117 -18.37 10.89 4.59
CA SER A 117 -19.47 10.11 5.14
C SER A 117 -19.19 8.60 5.08
N PRO A 118 -19.84 7.81 5.97
CA PRO A 118 -19.77 6.35 5.91
C PRO A 118 -20.34 5.78 4.61
N THR A 119 -21.31 6.46 4.01
CA THR A 119 -21.88 6.07 2.71
C THR A 119 -20.85 6.11 1.60
N ILE A 120 -20.05 7.18 1.51
CA ILE A 120 -18.95 7.28 0.53
C ILE A 120 -17.88 6.23 0.83
N ALA A 121 -17.61 5.96 2.10
CA ALA A 121 -16.65 4.92 2.48
C ALA A 121 -17.06 3.53 1.95
N LYS A 122 -18.36 3.22 2.03
CA LYS A 122 -18.93 1.95 1.53
C LYS A 122 -18.81 1.80 0.01
N GLU A 123 -18.88 2.87 -0.77
CA GLU A 123 -18.73 2.83 -2.24
C GLU A 123 -17.32 2.39 -2.69
N HIS A 124 -16.34 2.38 -1.78
CA HIS A 124 -14.96 1.99 -2.08
C HIS A 124 -14.62 0.53 -1.77
N ILE A 125 -15.58 -0.24 -1.23
CA ILE A 125 -15.48 -1.68 -0.95
C ILE A 125 -16.34 -2.44 -1.94
#